data_AF-A0A7V9I7P3-F1
#
_entry.id   AF-A0A7V9I7P3-F1
#
_cell.length_a   1.000
_cell.length_b   1.000
_cell.length_c   1.000
_cell.angle_alpha   90.00
_cell.angle_beta   90.00
_cell.angle_gamma   90.00
#
_symmetry.space_group_name_H-M   'P 1'
#
loop_
_entity.id
_entity.type
_entity.pdbx_description
1 polymer ?
#
loop_
_entity_poly.entity_id
_entity_poly.type
_entity_poly.pdbx_seq_one_letter_code
_entity_poly.pdbx_strand_id
1 'polypeptide(L)'
;MAEMYPERLPEEVSSEAERKLFTELAAQLPDDVAVLHSVQWLERVPRRYDLDGEIDFLIVDRDRGILILEVKGGVISRDRSMGGWASMNRHGKIFGIKDPFRQAVGSKHTLKRLLDNAPATRPFALRYRLQHAVAFPDVLAEGVH
;
A
#
# COMPACT_ATOMS: atom_id res chain seq x y z
N MET A 1 6.44 12.79 -14.60
CA MET A 1 5.79 12.68 -13.28
C MET A 1 4.68 11.68 -13.44
N ALA A 2 4.55 10.74 -12.51
CA ALA A 2 3.51 9.72 -12.57
C ALA A 2 2.10 10.30 -12.66
N GLU A 3 1.20 9.49 -13.22
CA GLU A 3 -0.22 9.78 -13.25
C GLU A 3 -0.85 9.45 -11.89
N MET A 4 -1.15 10.48 -11.10
CA MET A 4 -1.64 10.32 -9.73
C MET A 4 -3.16 10.29 -9.66
N TYR A 5 -3.70 9.37 -8.86
CA TYR A 5 -5.13 9.22 -8.60
C TYR A 5 -5.39 9.17 -7.09
N PRO A 6 -6.07 10.17 -6.50
CA PRO A 6 -6.47 11.42 -7.14
C PRO A 6 -5.26 12.27 -7.60
N GLU A 7 -5.47 13.22 -8.51
CA GLU A 7 -4.41 14.13 -8.98
C GLU A 7 -3.77 14.95 -7.85
N ARG A 8 -4.54 15.19 -6.79
CA ARG A 8 -4.10 15.87 -5.57
C ARG A 8 -4.62 15.10 -4.36
N LEU A 9 -3.74 14.94 -3.38
CA LEU A 9 -4.12 14.36 -2.08
C LEU A 9 -5.24 15.17 -1.42
N PRO A 10 -6.28 14.50 -0.90
CA PRO A 10 -7.29 15.16 -0.08
C PRO A 10 -6.69 15.78 1.19
N GLU A 11 -7.27 16.87 1.68
CA GLU A 11 -6.81 17.55 2.89
C GLU A 11 -7.02 16.70 4.15
N GLU A 12 -7.95 15.74 4.09
CA GLU A 12 -8.34 14.86 5.19
C GLU A 12 -7.30 13.76 5.49
N VAL A 13 -6.35 13.52 4.58
CA VAL A 13 -5.29 12.52 4.79
C VAL A 13 -4.39 12.97 5.93
N SER A 14 -4.57 12.40 7.12
CA SER A 14 -3.81 12.80 8.31
C SER A 14 -2.42 12.17 8.42
N SER A 15 -2.12 11.18 7.57
CA SER A 15 -0.86 10.45 7.55
C SER A 15 0.23 11.25 6.83
N GLU A 16 1.12 11.88 7.58
CA GLU A 16 2.29 12.59 7.03
C GLU A 16 3.20 11.67 6.19
N ALA A 17 3.32 10.40 6.59
CA ALA A 17 4.11 9.41 5.85
C ALA A 17 3.53 9.16 4.45
N GLU A 18 2.20 9.03 4.33
CA GLU A 18 1.54 8.91 3.03
C GLU A 18 1.65 10.20 2.22
N ARG A 19 1.51 11.38 2.85
CA ARG A 19 1.70 12.68 2.18
C ARG A 19 3.08 12.78 1.56
N LYS A 20 4.12 12.48 2.35
CA LYS A 20 5.51 12.46 1.89
C LYS A 20 5.68 11.51 0.72
N LEU A 21 5.20 10.27 0.87
CA LEU A 21 5.37 9.25 -0.16
C LEU A 21 4.62 9.59 -1.45
N PHE A 22 3.40 10.14 -1.36
CA PHE A 22 2.65 10.59 -2.54
C PHE A 22 3.43 11.64 -3.34
N THR A 23 4.00 12.64 -2.67
CA THR A 23 4.82 13.67 -3.31
C THR A 23 6.04 13.07 -4.00
N GLU A 24 6.74 12.16 -3.33
CA GLU A 24 7.92 11.50 -3.89
C GLU A 24 7.58 10.58 -5.07
N LEU A 25 6.49 9.81 -4.98
CA LEU A 25 6.01 8.96 -6.07
C LEU A 25 5.64 9.80 -7.30
N ALA A 26 4.93 10.91 -7.11
CA ALA A 26 4.57 11.82 -8.20
C ALA A 26 5.81 12.40 -8.89
N ALA A 27 6.82 12.81 -8.11
CA ALA A 27 8.02 13.46 -8.62
C ALA A 27 8.99 12.48 -9.30
N GLN A 28 9.18 11.29 -8.74
CA GLN A 28 10.27 10.38 -9.13
C GLN A 28 9.84 9.31 -10.14
N LEU A 29 8.56 8.97 -10.22
CA LEU A 29 8.07 7.98 -11.17
C LEU A 29 7.81 8.60 -12.56
N PRO A 30 8.02 7.82 -13.63
CA PRO A 30 7.75 8.27 -15.00
C PRO A 30 6.24 8.42 -15.26
N ASP A 31 5.90 9.16 -16.31
CA ASP A 31 4.51 9.51 -16.67
C ASP A 31 3.68 8.37 -17.27
N ASP A 32 4.29 7.24 -17.55
CA ASP A 32 3.64 5.99 -17.96
C ASP A 32 3.28 5.07 -16.78
N VAL A 33 3.57 5.50 -15.54
CA VAL A 33 3.19 4.81 -14.31
C VAL A 33 2.01 5.52 -13.66
N ALA A 34 0.95 4.75 -13.38
CA ALA A 34 -0.20 5.25 -12.63
C ALA A 34 -0.07 4.88 -11.14
N VAL A 35 -0.40 5.81 -10.26
CA VAL A 35 -0.36 5.63 -8.81
C VAL A 35 -1.72 5.98 -8.22
N LEU A 36 -2.42 4.99 -7.69
CA LEU A 36 -3.69 5.17 -7.02
C LEU A 36 -3.48 5.15 -5.50
N HIS A 37 -3.88 6.21 -4.82
CA HIS A 37 -3.84 6.35 -3.37
C HIS A 37 -5.19 5.95 -2.75
N SER A 38 -5.16 5.33 -1.56
CA SER A 38 -6.36 4.99 -0.77
C SER A 38 -7.37 4.13 -1.55
N VAL A 39 -6.91 3.05 -2.18
CA VAL A 39 -7.76 2.14 -2.96
C VAL A 39 -8.55 1.23 -2.03
N GLN A 40 -9.82 1.57 -1.82
CA GLN A 40 -10.75 0.73 -1.06
C GLN A 40 -11.25 -0.45 -1.88
N TRP A 41 -11.40 -1.60 -1.24
CA TRP A 41 -11.96 -2.79 -1.84
C TRP A 41 -12.96 -3.47 -0.91
N LEU A 42 -13.98 -4.07 -1.52
CA LEU A 42 -14.99 -4.89 -0.87
C LEU A 42 -14.96 -6.28 -1.51
N GLU A 43 -14.66 -7.29 -0.70
CA GLU A 43 -14.74 -8.68 -1.11
C GLU A 43 -15.99 -9.34 -0.54
N ARG A 44 -16.85 -9.82 -1.44
CA ARG A 44 -18.02 -10.62 -1.08
C ARG A 44 -17.62 -12.07 -0.86
N VAL A 45 -17.74 -12.54 0.38
CA VAL A 45 -17.35 -13.91 0.75
C VAL A 45 -18.61 -14.75 0.98
N PRO A 46 -18.86 -15.80 0.19
CA PRO A 46 -20.04 -16.64 0.37
C PRO A 46 -20.15 -17.20 1.79
N ARG A 47 -21.34 -17.05 2.40
CA ARG A 47 -21.66 -17.56 3.74
C ARG A 47 -20.80 -16.95 4.87
N ARG A 48 -20.19 -15.78 4.64
CA ARG A 48 -19.49 -14.97 5.64
C ARG A 48 -19.89 -13.50 5.48
N TYR A 49 -19.47 -12.67 6.43
CA TYR A 49 -19.54 -11.22 6.26
C TYR A 49 -18.61 -10.78 5.12
N ASP A 50 -19.02 -9.74 4.41
CA ASP A 50 -18.16 -9.08 3.43
C ASP A 50 -16.92 -8.52 4.14
N LEU A 51 -15.81 -8.51 3.40
CA LEU A 51 -14.53 -8.03 3.90
C LEU A 51 -14.20 -6.71 3.22
N ASP A 52 -13.99 -5.69 4.03
CA ASP A 52 -13.44 -4.41 3.59
C ASP A 52 -11.93 -4.36 3.84
N GLY A 53 -11.26 -3.62 2.97
CA GLY A 53 -9.90 -3.22 3.21
C GLY A 53 -9.45 -2.12 2.26
N GLU A 54 -8.20 -1.73 2.45
CA GLU A 54 -7.60 -0.62 1.75
C GLU A 54 -6.20 -1.03 1.27
N ILE A 55 -5.76 -0.39 0.21
CA ILE A 55 -4.38 -0.36 -0.25
C ILE A 55 -3.95 1.11 -0.22
N ASP A 56 -2.95 1.45 0.60
CA ASP A 56 -2.48 2.82 0.74
C ASP A 56 -2.00 3.38 -0.61
N PHE A 57 -1.18 2.61 -1.34
CA PHE A 57 -0.79 2.92 -2.72
C PHE A 57 -0.82 1.69 -3.62
N LEU A 58 -1.50 1.80 -4.75
CA LEU A 58 -1.50 0.84 -5.84
C LEU A 58 -0.78 1.46 -7.05
N ILE A 59 0.41 0.94 -7.34
CA ILE A 59 1.25 1.43 -8.44
C ILE A 59 1.07 0.48 -9.62
N VAL A 60 0.75 1.02 -10.79
CA VAL A 60 0.47 0.27 -12.01
C VAL A 60 1.43 0.72 -13.10
N ASP A 61 2.26 -0.23 -13.53
CA ASP A 61 3.21 -0.10 -14.63
C ASP A 61 2.84 -1.16 -15.69
N ARG A 62 2.70 -0.74 -16.94
CA ARG A 62 2.28 -1.63 -18.03
C ARG A 62 3.24 -2.80 -18.26
N ASP A 63 4.53 -2.57 -18.09
CA ASP A 63 5.59 -3.52 -18.41
C ASP A 63 6.02 -4.33 -17.18
N ARG A 64 5.97 -3.71 -16.00
CA ARG A 64 6.43 -4.33 -14.74
C ARG A 64 5.30 -4.95 -13.92
N GLY A 65 4.07 -4.50 -14.11
CA GLY A 65 2.88 -4.99 -13.42
C GLY A 65 2.36 -4.06 -12.32
N ILE A 66 1.74 -4.65 -11.31
CA ILE A 66 1.03 -3.94 -10.24
C ILE A 66 1.75 -4.16 -8.91
N LEU A 67 2.05 -3.08 -8.19
CA LEU A 67 2.64 -3.11 -6.86
C LEU A 67 1.66 -2.56 -5.82
N ILE A 68 1.38 -3.37 -4.81
CA ILE A 68 0.66 -2.98 -3.59
C ILE A 68 1.71 -2.47 -2.61
N LEU A 69 1.58 -1.24 -2.15
CA LEU A 69 2.52 -0.61 -1.23
C LEU A 69 1.79 -0.15 0.04
N GLU A 70 2.05 -0.84 1.14
CA GLU A 70 1.57 -0.46 2.48
C GLU A 70 2.56 0.55 3.10
N VAL A 71 2.04 1.57 3.77
CA VAL A 71 2.83 2.64 4.39
C VAL A 71 2.68 2.57 5.90
N LYS A 72 3.80 2.66 6.61
CA LYS A 72 3.79 2.88 8.06
C LYS A 72 4.61 4.13 8.39
N GLY A 73 3.95 5.09 9.03
CA GLY A 73 4.58 6.27 9.58
C GLY A 73 5.21 6.03 10.94
N GLY A 74 6.10 6.95 11.31
CA GLY A 74 6.93 6.86 12.51
C GLY A 74 8.15 5.96 12.34
N VAL A 75 8.93 5.85 13.42
CA VAL A 75 10.11 4.97 13.43
C VAL A 75 9.65 3.54 13.68
N ILE A 76 9.83 2.68 12.68
CA ILE A 76 9.37 1.30 12.71
C ILE A 76 10.43 0.38 13.31
N SER A 77 10.03 -0.47 14.24
CA SER A 77 10.91 -1.45 14.88
C SER A 77 10.25 -2.81 15.03
N ARG A 78 11.08 -3.85 15.22
CA ARG A 78 10.63 -5.20 15.60
C ARG A 78 10.62 -5.31 17.11
N ASP A 79 9.44 -5.55 17.69
CA ASP A 79 9.29 -5.78 19.13
C ASP A 79 8.39 -7.00 19.37
N ARG A 80 8.97 -8.07 19.94
CA ARG A 80 8.24 -9.31 20.23
C ARG A 80 7.18 -9.13 21.32
N SER A 81 7.41 -8.22 22.27
CA SER A 81 6.45 -7.96 23.35
C SER A 81 5.18 -7.25 22.85
N MET A 82 5.27 -6.56 21.70
CA MET A 82 4.17 -5.83 21.07
C MET A 82 3.55 -6.54 19.85
N GLY A 83 3.73 -7.86 19.73
CA GLY A 83 3.15 -8.63 18.62
C GLY A 83 4.00 -8.63 17.34
N GLY A 84 5.28 -8.25 17.45
CA GLY A 84 6.30 -8.40 16.41
C GLY A 84 6.66 -7.12 15.68
N TRP A 85 5.84 -6.06 15.78
CA TRP A 85 6.06 -4.77 15.14
C TRP A 85 5.57 -3.63 16.03
N ALA A 86 6.34 -2.54 16.08
CA ALA A 86 5.99 -1.32 16.78
C ALA A 86 6.30 -0.09 15.91
N SER A 87 5.58 0.99 16.16
CA SER A 87 5.89 2.33 15.63
C SER A 87 6.08 3.30 16.79
N MET A 88 7.05 4.20 16.63
CA MET A 88 7.24 5.35 17.50
C MET A 88 6.82 6.62 16.76
N ASN A 89 5.89 7.38 17.33
CA ASN A 89 5.47 8.66 16.74
C ASN A 89 6.48 9.80 17.04
N ARG A 90 6.25 10.97 16.45
CA ARG A 90 7.06 12.18 16.66
C ARG A 90 7.15 12.69 18.11
N HIS A 91 6.27 12.22 18.98
CA HIS A 91 6.26 12.57 20.41
C HIS A 91 6.96 11.51 21.28
N GLY A 92 7.63 10.53 20.67
CA GLY A 92 8.35 9.46 21.38
C GLY A 92 7.44 8.36 21.94
N LYS A 93 6.13 8.37 21.65
CA LYS A 93 5.22 7.32 22.11
C LYS A 93 5.34 6.10 21.20
N ILE A 94 5.66 4.96 21.80
CA ILE A 94 5.75 3.66 21.14
C ILE A 94 4.41 2.92 21.29
N PHE A 95 3.95 2.28 20.22
CA PHE A 95 2.76 1.43 20.24
C PHE A 95 2.90 0.28 19.22
N GLY A 96 2.28 -0.85 19.54
CA GLY A 96 2.23 -2.01 18.65
C GLY A 96 1.42 -1.71 17.39
N ILE A 97 1.89 -2.21 16.25
CA ILE A 97 1.20 -2.11 14.97
C ILE A 97 0.98 -3.50 14.37
N LYS A 98 0.00 -3.61 13.47
CA LYS A 98 -0.17 -4.83 12.67
C LYS A 98 1.07 -5.05 11.81
N ASP A 99 1.34 -6.31 11.50
CA ASP A 99 2.44 -6.67 10.60
C ASP A 99 2.19 -6.09 9.19
N PRO A 100 2.99 -5.10 8.75
CA PRO A 100 2.72 -4.39 7.52
C PRO A 100 2.92 -5.27 6.28
N PHE A 101 3.82 -6.26 6.35
CA PHE A 101 4.00 -7.21 5.26
C PHE A 101 2.79 -8.13 5.15
N ARG A 102 2.24 -8.59 6.27
CA ARG A 102 0.99 -9.39 6.24
C ARG A 102 -0.19 -8.59 5.71
N GLN A 103 -0.29 -7.30 6.03
CA GLN A 103 -1.30 -6.42 5.44
C GLN A 103 -1.14 -6.33 3.92
N ALA A 104 0.06 -5.99 3.43
CA ALA A 104 0.32 -5.89 1.99
C ALA A 104 0.09 -7.22 1.24
N VAL A 105 0.50 -8.36 1.82
CA VAL A 105 0.20 -9.70 1.28
C VAL A 105 -1.30 -9.95 1.21
N GLY A 106 -2.03 -9.63 2.28
CA GLY A 106 -3.49 -9.77 2.35
C GLY A 106 -4.18 -8.99 1.23
N SER A 107 -3.91 -7.69 1.15
CA SER A 107 -4.50 -6.83 0.13
C SER A 107 -4.13 -7.25 -1.29
N LYS A 108 -2.88 -7.67 -1.53
CA LYS A 108 -2.47 -8.25 -2.82
C LYS A 108 -3.32 -9.46 -3.22
N HIS A 109 -3.52 -10.41 -2.31
CA HIS A 109 -4.30 -11.61 -2.61
C HIS A 109 -5.77 -11.30 -2.84
N THR A 110 -6.34 -10.37 -2.07
CA THR A 110 -7.73 -9.93 -2.28
C THR A 110 -7.88 -9.22 -3.62
N LEU A 111 -7.00 -8.27 -3.94
CA LEU A 111 -7.01 -7.60 -5.25
C LEU A 111 -6.89 -8.61 -6.40
N LYS A 112 -6.01 -9.61 -6.28
CA LYS A 112 -5.90 -10.66 -7.30
C LYS A 112 -7.23 -11.37 -7.53
N ARG A 113 -7.93 -11.77 -6.45
CA ARG A 113 -9.24 -12.42 -6.56
C ARG A 113 -10.29 -11.49 -7.18
N LEU A 114 -10.30 -10.21 -6.82
CA LEU A 114 -11.22 -9.24 -7.41
C LEU A 114 -10.98 -9.08 -8.92
N LEU A 115 -9.71 -8.93 -9.33
CA LEU A 115 -9.32 -8.83 -10.74
C LEU A 115 -9.67 -10.10 -11.54
N ASP A 116 -9.53 -11.28 -10.94
CA ASP A 116 -9.84 -12.56 -11.58
C ASP A 116 -11.34 -12.81 -11.75
N ASN A 117 -12.17 -12.21 -10.90
CA ASN A 117 -13.61 -12.46 -10.88
C ASN A 117 -14.44 -11.35 -11.54
N ALA A 118 -13.92 -10.13 -11.66
CA ALA A 118 -14.65 -9.04 -12.29
C ALA A 118 -14.67 -9.20 -13.83
N PRO A 119 -15.86 -9.08 -14.49
CA PRO A 119 -15.97 -9.28 -15.95
C PRO A 119 -15.04 -8.41 -16.79
N ALA A 120 -14.78 -7.17 -16.36
CA ALA A 120 -13.92 -6.23 -17.07
C ALA A 120 -12.43 -6.61 -17.03
N THR A 121 -11.97 -7.29 -15.97
CA THR A 121 -10.55 -7.56 -15.73
C THR A 121 -10.20 -9.04 -15.94
N ARG A 122 -11.16 -9.96 -15.73
CA ARG A 122 -10.96 -11.40 -15.88
C ARG A 122 -10.35 -11.83 -17.22
N PRO A 123 -10.70 -11.26 -18.38
CA PRO A 123 -10.05 -11.61 -19.65
C PRO A 123 -8.53 -11.38 -19.66
N PHE A 124 -8.02 -10.54 -18.77
CA PHE A 124 -6.60 -10.18 -18.65
C PHE A 124 -5.93 -10.77 -17.39
N ALA A 125 -6.61 -11.66 -16.66
CA ALA A 125 -6.16 -12.19 -15.36
C ALA A 125 -4.70 -12.69 -15.35
N LEU A 126 -4.25 -13.33 -16.43
CA LEU A 126 -2.88 -13.87 -16.56
C LEU A 126 -1.82 -12.80 -16.84
N ARG A 127 -2.22 -11.59 -17.21
CA ARG A 127 -1.32 -10.46 -17.50
C ARG A 127 -1.00 -9.65 -16.24
N TYR A 128 -1.85 -9.68 -15.22
CA TYR A 128 -1.63 -8.94 -13.99
C TYR A 128 -0.58 -9.63 -13.11
N ARG A 129 0.66 -9.12 -13.17
CA ARG A 129 1.74 -9.48 -12.26
C ARG A 129 1.62 -8.62 -11.01
N LEU A 130 1.16 -9.21 -9.90
CA LEU A 130 0.98 -8.48 -8.63
C LEU A 130 2.14 -8.76 -7.68
N GLN A 131 2.76 -7.69 -7.18
CA GLN A 131 3.76 -7.71 -6.11
C GLN A 131 3.32 -6.85 -4.93
N HIS A 132 4.03 -6.96 -3.83
CA HIS A 132 3.74 -6.21 -2.60
C HIS A 132 5.03 -5.71 -1.97
N ALA A 133 4.97 -4.56 -1.32
CA ALA A 133 6.07 -3.96 -0.59
C ALA A 133 5.52 -3.15 0.60
N VAL A 134 6.44 -2.71 1.46
CA VAL A 134 6.14 -1.82 2.57
C VAL A 134 7.09 -0.62 2.49
N ALA A 135 6.57 0.59 2.66
CA ALA A 135 7.34 1.82 2.77
C ALA A 135 7.38 2.31 4.22
N PHE A 136 8.56 2.76 4.65
CA PHE A 136 8.80 3.42 5.94
C PHE A 136 9.38 4.81 5.72
N PRO A 137 8.59 5.81 5.28
CA PRO A 137 9.10 7.10 4.84
C PRO A 137 9.82 7.92 5.93
N ASP A 138 9.59 7.58 7.19
CA ASP A 138 10.14 8.29 8.35
C ASP A 138 11.38 7.60 8.94
N VAL A 139 11.83 6.48 8.36
CA VAL A 139 13.01 5.74 8.81
C VAL A 139 14.17 6.01 7.86
N LEU A 140 15.32 6.40 8.40
CA LEU A 140 16.57 6.39 7.66
C LEU A 140 17.10 4.95 7.67
N ALA A 141 17.12 4.31 6.51
CA ALA A 141 17.90 3.08 6.35
C ALA A 141 19.38 3.49 6.29
N GLU A 142 20.13 3.25 7.36
CA GLU A 142 21.59 3.32 7.29
C GLU A 142 22.09 2.19 6.37
N GLY A 143 22.52 2.56 5.16
CA GLY A 143 23.38 1.78 4.27
C GLY A 143 22.97 0.32 4.01
N VAL A 144 22.17 0.09 2.97
CA VAL A 144 22.33 -1.13 2.17
C VAL A 144 23.22 -0.75 0.99
N HIS A 145 24.53 -0.81 1.21
CA HIS A 145 25.54 -0.81 0.15
C HIS A 145 25.78 -2.23 -0.33
#